data_AF-A0A953MH54-F1
#
_entry.id   AF-A0A953MH54-F1
#
_cell.length_a   1.000
_cell.length_b   1.000
_cell.length_c   1.000
_cell.angle_alpha   90.00
_cell.angle_beta   90.00
_cell.angle_gamma   90.00
#
_symmetry.space_group_name_H-M   'P 1'
#
loop_
_entity.id
_entity.type
_entity.pdbx_description
1 polymer ?
#
loop_
_entity_poly.entity_id
_entity_poly.type
_entity_poly.pdbx_seq_one_letter_code
_entity_poly.pdbx_strand_id
1 'polypeptide(L)'
;MSHNTNRIAEARANYRNSLRRVSTLEKKIAQQTQVISSRSIVKVVKKDQEVLKVKVALTPAQLEDERRKLEELKTEKAAVKTELKYSRFNFKKETQKQKVSFRKARVSLYNKEAEKKNSRVITLLRAASNNGLQKEVNSITKKLSNNNYTDKEFKKELIPILNKYNRSIPITSLSKDTVDKIKEIMKNNN
;
A
#
# COMPACT_ATOMS: atom_id res chain seq x y z
N MET A 1 -12.41 6.26 -4.97
CA MET A 1 -11.29 5.34 -4.63
C MET A 1 -11.21 4.07 -5.50
N SER A 2 -12.23 3.74 -6.30
CA SER A 2 -12.32 2.50 -7.10
C SER A 2 -11.28 2.33 -8.23
N HIS A 3 -10.83 3.41 -8.89
CA HIS A 3 -9.92 3.26 -10.04
C HIS A 3 -8.51 2.74 -9.72
N ASN A 4 -8.00 2.92 -8.51
CA ASN A 4 -6.62 2.54 -8.18
C ASN A 4 -6.47 1.05 -7.80
N THR A 5 -7.53 0.44 -7.26
CA THR A 5 -7.56 -1.00 -6.95
C THR A 5 -7.60 -1.85 -8.21
N ASN A 6 -8.30 -1.38 -9.25
CA ASN A 6 -8.39 -2.08 -10.54
C ASN A 6 -7.04 -2.13 -11.26
N ARG A 7 -6.28 -1.02 -11.29
CA ARG A 7 -4.97 -0.97 -11.96
C ARG A 7 -3.93 -1.93 -11.35
N ILE A 8 -3.98 -2.14 -10.04
CA ILE A 8 -3.07 -3.07 -9.35
C ILE A 8 -3.51 -4.51 -9.58
N ALA A 9 -4.81 -4.78 -9.58
CA ALA A 9 -5.35 -6.09 -9.91
C ALA A 9 -4.97 -6.48 -11.35
N GLU A 10 -5.14 -5.56 -12.31
CA GLU A 10 -4.72 -5.71 -13.71
C GLU A 10 -3.21 -5.94 -13.83
N ALA A 11 -2.39 -5.09 -13.20
CA ALA A 11 -0.93 -5.25 -13.24
C ALA A 11 -0.47 -6.57 -12.62
N ARG A 12 -1.13 -7.03 -11.55
CA ARG A 12 -0.89 -8.34 -10.92
C ARG A 12 -1.30 -9.48 -11.84
N ALA A 13 -2.46 -9.39 -12.49
CA ALA A 13 -2.94 -10.39 -13.43
C ALA A 13 -1.97 -10.54 -14.60
N ASN A 14 -1.54 -9.43 -15.20
CA ASN A 14 -0.55 -9.43 -16.28
C ASN A 14 0.78 -10.06 -15.85
N TYR A 15 1.31 -9.69 -14.68
CA TYR A 15 2.54 -10.30 -14.15
C TYR A 15 2.40 -11.81 -13.93
N ARG A 16 1.29 -12.26 -13.33
CA ARG A 16 1.02 -13.69 -13.11
C ARG A 16 0.86 -14.45 -14.43
N ASN A 17 0.21 -13.85 -15.42
CA ASN A 17 0.04 -14.45 -16.74
C ASN A 17 1.38 -14.61 -17.45
N SER A 18 2.23 -13.58 -17.46
CA SER A 18 3.59 -13.69 -18.02
C SER A 18 4.43 -14.75 -17.29
N LEU A 19 4.36 -14.85 -15.95
CA LEU A 19 5.03 -15.91 -15.18
C LEU A 19 4.58 -17.30 -15.60
N ARG A 20 3.26 -17.52 -15.72
CA ARG A 20 2.68 -18.80 -16.16
C ARG A 20 3.13 -19.15 -17.57
N ARG A 21 3.11 -18.18 -18.49
CA ARG A 21 3.58 -18.38 -19.87
C ARG A 21 5.05 -18.80 -19.91
N VAL A 22 5.94 -18.15 -19.16
CA VAL A 22 7.36 -18.57 -19.08
C VAL A 22 7.47 -20.01 -18.58
N SER A 23 6.78 -20.36 -17.50
CA SER A 23 6.82 -21.73 -16.95
C SER A 23 6.27 -22.78 -17.93
N THR A 24 5.20 -22.46 -18.65
CA THR A 24 4.64 -23.35 -19.68
C THR A 24 5.61 -23.52 -20.84
N LEU A 25 6.25 -22.44 -21.31
CA LEU A 25 7.25 -22.50 -22.37
C LEU A 25 8.48 -23.31 -21.94
N GLU A 26 8.91 -23.19 -20.69
CA GLU A 26 9.99 -24.01 -20.12
C GLU A 26 9.68 -25.49 -20.17
N LYS A 27 8.46 -25.88 -19.79
CA LYS A 27 8.01 -27.27 -19.89
C LYS A 27 7.97 -27.77 -21.34
N LYS A 28 7.43 -26.95 -22.26
CA LYS A 28 7.39 -27.29 -23.69
C LYS A 28 8.81 -27.45 -24.27
N ILE A 29 9.73 -26.54 -23.96
CA ILE A 29 11.13 -26.61 -24.39
C ILE A 29 11.80 -27.88 -23.85
N ALA A 30 11.57 -28.23 -22.59
CA ALA A 30 12.14 -29.44 -21.99
C ALA A 30 11.60 -30.71 -22.68
N GLN A 31 10.28 -30.80 -22.90
CA GLN A 31 9.64 -31.89 -23.64
C GLN A 31 10.19 -32.00 -25.06
N GLN A 32 10.30 -30.87 -25.75
CA GLN A 32 10.81 -30.81 -27.12
C GLN A 32 12.28 -31.25 -27.21
N THR A 33 13.09 -30.81 -26.25
CA THR A 33 14.50 -31.20 -26.14
C THR A 33 14.63 -32.71 -25.89
N GLN A 34 13.74 -33.29 -25.08
CA GLN A 34 13.69 -34.75 -24.86
C GLN A 34 13.28 -35.52 -26.12
N VAL A 35 12.33 -35.01 -26.91
CA VAL A 35 11.95 -35.60 -28.20
C VAL A 35 13.14 -35.63 -29.16
N ILE A 36 13.86 -34.51 -29.29
CA ILE A 36 15.03 -34.42 -30.17
C ILE A 36 16.17 -35.33 -29.68
N SER A 37 16.46 -35.35 -28.38
CA SER A 37 17.54 -36.17 -27.82
C SER A 37 17.25 -37.66 -27.95
N SER A 38 16.00 -38.06 -27.71
CA SER A 38 15.56 -39.46 -27.84
C SER A 38 15.22 -39.87 -29.28
N ARG A 39 15.25 -38.92 -30.23
CA ARG A 39 14.91 -39.09 -31.66
C ARG A 39 13.60 -39.86 -31.88
N SER A 40 12.65 -39.71 -30.95
CA SER A 40 11.41 -40.48 -30.96
C SER A 40 10.30 -39.76 -30.23
N ILE A 41 9.06 -40.06 -30.62
CA ILE A 41 7.85 -39.50 -30.04
C ILE A 41 6.95 -40.61 -29.53
N VAL A 42 6.20 -40.34 -28.46
CA VAL A 42 5.17 -41.25 -27.97
C VAL A 42 3.88 -40.94 -28.71
N LYS A 43 3.39 -41.90 -29.51
CA LYS A 43 2.08 -41.83 -30.15
C LYS A 43 1.09 -42.71 -29.41
N VAL A 44 -0.14 -42.22 -29.30
CA VAL A 44 -1.25 -43.01 -28.78
C VAL A 44 -1.90 -43.71 -29.96
N VAL A 45 -1.92 -45.05 -29.93
CA VAL A 45 -2.52 -45.90 -30.96
C VAL A 45 -3.67 -46.65 -30.31
N LYS A 46 -4.84 -46.66 -30.98
CA LYS A 46 -5.96 -47.49 -30.58
C LYS A 46 -5.91 -48.81 -31.34
N LYS A 47 -5.89 -49.92 -30.62
CA LYS A 47 -5.97 -51.27 -31.20
C LYS A 47 -6.91 -52.10 -30.35
N ASP A 48 -7.89 -52.74 -30.97
CA ASP A 48 -8.82 -53.68 -30.32
C ASP A 48 -9.48 -53.11 -29.05
N GLN A 49 -9.99 -51.86 -29.14
CA GLN A 49 -10.60 -51.09 -28.03
C GLN A 49 -9.65 -50.66 -26.89
N GLU A 50 -8.37 -51.02 -26.93
CA GLU A 50 -7.35 -50.56 -25.99
C GLU A 50 -6.55 -49.36 -26.51
N VAL A 51 -6.12 -48.50 -25.59
CA VAL A 51 -5.31 -47.30 -25.87
C VAL A 51 -3.84 -47.56 -25.48
N LEU A 52 -2.98 -47.82 -26.47
CA LEU A 52 -1.57 -48.11 -26.26
C LEU A 52 -0.69 -46.88 -26.53
N LYS A 53 0.35 -46.68 -25.73
CA LYS A 53 1.39 -45.65 -25.95
C LYS A 53 2.62 -46.31 -26.58
N VAL A 54 2.87 -46.03 -27.85
CA VAL A 54 3.99 -46.60 -28.62
C VAL A 54 5.04 -45.53 -28.90
N LYS A 55 6.31 -45.87 -28.70
CA LYS A 55 7.44 -45.00 -29.03
C LYS A 55 7.81 -45.19 -30.50
N VAL A 56 7.74 -44.13 -31.30
CA VAL A 56 8.02 -44.16 -32.74
C VAL A 56 9.25 -43.31 -33.02
N ALA A 57 10.23 -43.89 -33.73
CA ALA A 57 11.42 -43.16 -34.16
C ALA A 57 11.07 -42.07 -35.18
N LEU A 58 11.74 -40.92 -35.07
CA LEU A 58 11.59 -39.82 -36.01
C LEU A 58 12.51 -40.02 -37.21
N THR A 59 12.01 -39.68 -38.40
CA THR A 59 12.86 -39.58 -39.60
C THR A 59 13.79 -38.36 -39.50
N PRO A 60 14.88 -38.28 -40.29
CA PRO A 60 15.74 -37.11 -40.30
C PRO A 60 14.99 -35.79 -40.60
N ALA A 61 14.04 -35.82 -41.54
CA ALA A 61 13.20 -34.67 -41.86
C ALA A 61 12.33 -34.25 -40.66
N GLN A 62 11.68 -35.21 -40.00
CA GLN A 62 10.87 -34.93 -38.80
C GLN A 62 11.72 -34.40 -37.64
N LEU A 63 12.94 -34.91 -37.47
CA LEU A 63 13.87 -34.42 -36.43
C LEU A 63 14.25 -32.95 -36.66
N GLU A 64 14.40 -32.53 -37.92
CA GLU A 64 14.68 -31.15 -38.27
C GLU A 64 13.49 -30.23 -38.03
N ASP A 65 12.27 -30.70 -38.33
CA ASP A 65 11.04 -29.97 -37.96
C ASP A 65 10.92 -29.79 -36.44
N GLU A 66 11.23 -30.84 -35.66
CA GLU A 66 11.23 -30.76 -34.20
C GLU A 66 12.31 -29.78 -33.67
N ARG A 67 13.46 -29.66 -34.34
CA ARG A 67 14.48 -28.64 -34.02
C ARG A 67 14.01 -27.23 -34.33
N ARG A 68 13.31 -27.02 -35.46
CA ARG A 68 12.73 -25.72 -35.80
C ARG A 68 11.70 -25.27 -34.75
N LYS A 69 10.81 -26.16 -34.33
CA LYS A 69 9.86 -25.91 -33.23
C LYS A 69 10.57 -25.54 -31.93
N LEU A 70 11.70 -26.18 -31.61
CA LEU A 70 12.48 -25.84 -30.42
C LEU A 70 13.01 -24.40 -30.47
N GLU A 71 13.53 -23.96 -31.62
CA GLU A 71 14.03 -22.58 -31.80
C GLU A 71 12.90 -21.55 -31.75
N GLU A 72 11.73 -21.85 -32.32
CA GLU A 72 10.53 -21.03 -32.19
C GLU A 72 10.13 -20.86 -30.72
N LEU A 73 10.07 -21.96 -29.95
CA LEU A 73 9.76 -21.92 -28.51
C LEU A 73 10.78 -21.13 -27.70
N LYS A 74 12.08 -21.23 -28.04
CA LYS A 74 13.14 -20.44 -27.39
C LYS A 74 12.99 -18.95 -27.68
N THR A 75 12.68 -18.61 -28.93
CA THR A 75 12.46 -17.22 -29.37
C THR A 75 11.24 -16.63 -28.67
N GLU A 76 10.13 -17.39 -28.59
CA GLU A 76 8.94 -16.99 -27.83
C GLU A 76 9.26 -16.81 -26.35
N LYS A 77 10.02 -17.73 -25.74
CA LYS A 77 10.44 -17.61 -24.33
C LYS A 77 11.23 -16.32 -24.09
N ALA A 78 12.12 -15.93 -25.00
CA ALA A 78 12.87 -14.68 -24.89
C ALA A 78 11.95 -13.45 -24.93
N ALA A 79 10.97 -13.42 -25.84
CA ALA A 79 9.97 -12.36 -25.91
C ALA A 79 9.12 -12.27 -24.62
N VAL A 80 8.60 -13.41 -24.14
CA VAL A 80 7.80 -13.46 -22.91
C VAL A 80 8.63 -13.11 -21.67
N LYS A 81 9.93 -13.43 -21.64
CA LYS A 81 10.82 -13.01 -20.55
C LYS A 81 10.98 -11.48 -20.49
N THR A 82 11.01 -10.83 -21.66
CA THR A 82 10.99 -9.38 -21.77
C THR A 82 9.66 -8.80 -21.27
N GLU A 83 8.52 -9.35 -21.68
CA GLU A 83 7.20 -8.98 -21.15
C GLU A 83 7.10 -9.17 -19.62
N LEU A 84 7.67 -10.26 -19.10
CA LEU A 84 7.72 -10.55 -17.67
C LEU A 84 8.49 -9.48 -16.89
N LYS A 85 9.61 -8.98 -17.46
CA LYS A 85 10.38 -7.89 -16.87
C LYS A 85 9.55 -6.62 -16.78
N TYR A 86 8.86 -6.24 -17.86
CA TYR A 86 8.01 -5.06 -17.90
C TYR A 86 6.80 -5.16 -16.98
N SER A 87 6.09 -6.30 -16.98
CA SER A 87 4.94 -6.53 -16.09
C SER A 87 5.33 -6.54 -14.62
N ARG A 88 6.49 -7.12 -14.27
CA ARG A 88 7.05 -7.06 -12.91
C ARG A 88 7.33 -5.62 -12.47
N PHE A 89 7.97 -4.84 -13.34
CA PHE A 89 8.25 -3.43 -13.07
C PHE A 89 6.96 -2.63 -12.86
N ASN A 90 5.98 -2.80 -13.75
CA ASN A 90 4.69 -2.12 -13.65
C ASN A 90 3.94 -2.48 -12.36
N PHE A 91 3.87 -3.77 -12.01
CA PHE A 91 3.24 -4.21 -10.77
C PHE A 91 3.91 -3.61 -9.52
N LYS A 92 5.24 -3.56 -9.49
CA LYS A 92 6.00 -2.90 -8.39
C LYS A 92 5.69 -1.40 -8.32
N LYS A 93 5.64 -0.71 -9.47
CA LYS A 93 5.33 0.72 -9.57
C LYS A 93 3.94 1.04 -9.04
N GLU A 94 2.91 0.30 -9.47
CA GLU A 94 1.53 0.53 -9.04
C GLU A 94 1.34 0.21 -7.55
N THR A 95 1.98 -0.86 -7.05
CA THR A 95 1.98 -1.17 -5.62
C THR A 95 2.60 -0.04 -4.79
N GLN A 96 3.70 0.57 -5.26
CA GLN A 96 4.33 1.69 -4.57
C GLN A 96 3.44 2.93 -4.52
N LYS A 97 2.79 3.28 -5.64
CA LYS A 97 1.82 4.39 -5.68
C LYS A 97 0.71 4.21 -4.66
N GLN A 98 0.18 2.99 -4.54
CA GLN A 98 -0.87 2.69 -3.57
C GLN A 98 -0.42 2.85 -2.13
N LYS A 99 0.79 2.37 -1.80
CA LYS A 99 1.39 2.56 -0.47
C LYS A 99 1.50 4.05 -0.11
N VAL A 100 1.97 4.88 -1.06
CA VAL A 100 2.07 6.33 -0.87
C VAL A 100 0.68 6.95 -0.68
N SER A 101 -0.32 6.57 -1.48
CA SER A 101 -1.68 7.10 -1.32
C SER A 101 -2.31 6.70 0.01
N PHE A 102 -2.10 5.46 0.48
CA PHE A 102 -2.58 5.03 1.80
C PHE A 102 -1.88 5.80 2.92
N ARG A 103 -0.56 6.02 2.82
CA ARG A 103 0.16 6.83 3.81
C ARG A 103 -0.39 8.26 3.85
N LYS A 104 -0.61 8.89 2.70
CA LYS A 104 -1.19 10.25 2.63
C LYS A 104 -2.61 10.30 3.19
N ALA A 105 -3.47 9.33 2.83
CA ALA A 105 -4.82 9.24 3.35
C ALA A 105 -4.82 9.07 4.88
N ARG A 106 -3.94 8.22 5.40
CA ARG A 106 -3.77 8.01 6.85
C ARG A 106 -3.34 9.30 7.54
N VAL A 107 -2.31 9.98 7.05
CA VAL A 107 -1.86 11.26 7.61
C VAL A 107 -2.98 12.30 7.56
N SER A 108 -3.73 12.37 6.46
CA SER A 108 -4.89 13.28 6.35
C SER A 108 -5.98 12.96 7.38
N LEU A 109 -6.27 11.68 7.64
CA LEU A 109 -7.22 11.28 8.69
C LEU A 109 -6.73 11.69 10.08
N TYR A 110 -5.46 11.42 10.41
CA TYR A 110 -4.85 11.86 11.67
C TYR A 110 -4.93 13.38 11.82
N ASN A 111 -4.64 14.14 10.77
CA ASN A 111 -4.72 15.60 10.79
C ASN A 111 -6.18 16.08 10.99
N LYS A 112 -7.16 15.48 10.32
CA LYS A 112 -8.59 15.80 10.52
C LYS A 112 -9.04 15.50 11.94
N GLU A 113 -8.60 14.39 12.53
CA GLU A 113 -8.90 14.07 13.93
C GLU A 113 -8.23 15.06 14.88
N ALA A 114 -6.97 15.45 14.62
CA ALA A 114 -6.27 16.46 15.38
C ALA A 114 -6.97 17.82 15.29
N GLU A 115 -7.44 18.23 14.10
CA GLU A 115 -8.23 19.45 13.89
C GLU A 115 -9.55 19.42 14.68
N LYS A 116 -10.28 18.30 14.68
CA LYS A 116 -11.50 18.13 15.49
C LYS A 116 -11.22 18.22 16.99
N LYS A 117 -10.13 17.62 17.46
CA LYS A 117 -9.70 17.75 18.87
C LYS A 117 -9.33 19.19 19.21
N ASN A 118 -8.58 19.85 18.34
CA ASN A 118 -8.19 21.25 18.48
C ASN A 118 -9.41 22.18 18.53
N SER A 119 -10.34 22.04 17.59
CA SER A 119 -11.55 22.88 17.56
C SER A 119 -12.38 22.69 18.83
N ARG A 120 -12.55 21.45 19.30
CA ARG A 120 -13.23 21.16 20.57
C ARG A 120 -12.54 21.81 21.78
N VAL A 121 -11.22 21.73 21.86
CA VAL A 121 -10.46 22.36 22.95
C VAL A 121 -10.62 23.89 22.90
N ILE A 122 -10.59 24.50 21.72
CA ILE A 122 -10.83 25.94 21.55
C ILE A 122 -12.25 26.32 21.97
N THR A 123 -13.25 25.53 21.63
CA THR A 123 -14.64 25.75 22.09
C THR A 123 -14.74 25.68 23.61
N LEU A 124 -14.09 24.69 24.24
CA LEU A 124 -14.06 24.56 25.70
C LEU A 124 -13.34 25.75 26.36
N LEU A 125 -12.26 26.23 25.76
CA LEU A 125 -11.55 27.42 26.24
C LEU A 125 -12.46 28.65 26.19
N ARG A 126 -13.17 28.88 25.07
CA ARG A 126 -14.14 29.99 24.96
C ARG A 126 -15.26 29.88 25.99
N ALA A 127 -15.77 28.67 26.22
CA ALA A 127 -16.79 28.43 27.25
C ALA A 127 -16.26 28.75 28.66
N ALA A 128 -15.01 28.38 28.96
CA ALA A 128 -14.38 28.68 30.24
C ALA A 128 -14.17 30.19 30.47
N SER A 129 -13.76 30.90 29.41
CA SER A 129 -13.64 32.37 29.45
C SER A 129 -14.98 33.07 29.67
N ASN A 130 -16.07 32.56 29.09
CA ASN A 130 -17.38 33.24 29.13
C ASN A 130 -18.23 32.90 30.37
N ASN A 131 -18.05 31.71 30.97
CA ASN A 131 -18.98 31.17 31.98
C ASN A 131 -18.39 31.03 33.39
N GLY A 132 -17.41 31.86 33.78
CA GLY A 132 -17.01 32.01 35.19
C GLY A 132 -15.55 31.70 35.55
N LEU A 133 -14.72 31.17 34.63
CA LEU A 133 -13.28 30.96 34.88
C LEU A 133 -12.38 32.00 34.17
N GLN A 134 -12.95 33.14 33.77
CA GLN A 134 -12.21 34.21 33.09
C GLN A 134 -10.98 34.68 33.89
N LYS A 135 -11.09 34.72 35.23
CA LYS A 135 -9.95 35.05 36.11
C LYS A 135 -8.83 34.02 36.04
N GLU A 136 -9.18 32.72 36.01
CA GLU A 136 -8.20 31.62 35.91
C GLU A 136 -7.52 31.63 34.53
N VAL A 137 -8.30 31.81 33.46
CA VAL A 137 -7.81 31.96 32.09
C VAL A 137 -6.87 33.18 31.96
N ASN A 138 -7.27 34.35 32.48
CA ASN A 138 -6.46 35.57 32.43
C ASN A 138 -5.16 35.46 33.25
N SER A 139 -5.19 34.71 34.36
CA SER A 139 -3.98 34.43 35.16
C SER A 139 -2.96 33.63 34.34
N ILE A 140 -3.43 32.60 33.63
CA ILE A 140 -2.58 31.82 32.72
C ILE A 140 -2.05 32.71 31.59
N THR A 141 -2.90 33.53 30.97
CA THR A 141 -2.48 34.43 29.88
C THR A 141 -1.37 35.39 30.34
N LYS A 142 -1.45 35.95 31.54
CA LYS A 142 -0.40 36.82 32.10
C LYS A 142 0.93 36.08 32.30
N LYS A 143 0.89 34.80 32.69
CA LYS A 143 2.09 33.96 32.85
C LYS A 143 2.74 33.59 31.52
N LEU A 144 2.00 33.61 30.39
CA LEU A 144 2.56 33.32 29.07
C LEU A 144 3.65 34.30 28.62
N SER A 145 3.70 35.50 29.21
CA SER A 145 4.74 36.50 28.97
C SER A 145 6.03 36.25 29.77
N ASN A 146 6.04 35.28 30.68
CA ASN A 146 7.20 34.94 31.50
C ASN A 146 8.07 33.88 30.79
N ASN A 147 9.36 34.18 30.59
CA ASN A 147 10.31 33.28 29.94
C ASN A 147 10.52 31.95 30.68
N ASN A 148 10.20 31.88 31.97
CA ASN A 148 10.32 30.65 32.76
C ASN A 148 9.07 29.75 32.71
N TYR A 149 8.00 30.17 32.05
CA TYR A 149 6.75 29.41 32.02
C TYR A 149 6.74 28.37 30.90
N THR A 150 6.87 27.10 31.29
CA THR A 150 7.05 25.97 30.37
C THR A 150 5.74 25.43 29.82
N ASP A 151 5.78 24.74 28.68
CA ASP A 151 4.63 24.00 28.12
C ASP A 151 4.04 22.98 29.11
N LYS A 152 4.88 22.42 30.00
CA LYS A 152 4.45 21.44 31.00
C LYS A 152 3.61 22.10 32.09
N GLU A 153 4.01 23.28 32.57
CA GLU A 153 3.25 24.06 33.55
C GLU A 153 1.97 24.60 32.95
N PHE A 154 2.03 25.11 31.72
CA PHE A 154 0.86 25.53 30.96
C PHE A 154 -0.20 24.42 30.85
N LYS A 155 0.22 23.20 30.46
CA LYS A 155 -0.70 22.06 30.38
C LYS A 155 -1.29 21.69 31.74
N LYS A 156 -0.49 21.72 32.82
CA LYS A 156 -0.95 21.40 34.17
C LYS A 156 -2.03 22.36 34.66
N GLU A 157 -1.91 23.64 34.36
CA GLU A 157 -2.90 24.66 34.76
C GLU A 157 -4.13 24.66 33.85
N LEU A 158 -3.95 24.46 32.54
CA LEU A 158 -5.03 24.55 31.56
C LEU A 158 -5.96 23.33 31.54
N ILE A 159 -5.42 22.11 31.67
CA ILE A 159 -6.21 20.88 31.56
C ILE A 159 -7.36 20.82 32.60
N PRO A 160 -7.15 21.14 33.89
CA PRO A 160 -8.23 21.19 34.88
C PRO A 160 -9.34 22.18 34.51
N ILE A 161 -9.00 23.36 33.99
CA ILE A 161 -9.95 24.40 33.55
C ILE A 161 -10.81 23.87 32.41
N LEU A 162 -10.18 23.27 31.39
CA LEU A 162 -10.91 22.68 30.26
C LEU A 162 -11.82 21.53 30.70
N ASN A 163 -11.37 20.71 31.67
CA ASN A 163 -12.13 19.58 32.17
C ASN A 163 -13.35 19.99 33.01
N LYS A 164 -13.34 21.15 33.69
CA LYS A 164 -14.53 21.69 34.37
C LYS A 164 -15.73 21.88 33.42
N TYR A 165 -15.48 22.17 32.14
CA TYR A 165 -16.54 22.34 31.11
C TYR A 165 -16.70 21.14 30.17
N ASN A 166 -15.85 20.12 30.30
CA ASN A 166 -15.91 18.94 29.45
C ASN A 166 -16.81 17.87 30.07
N ARG A 167 -18.09 17.88 29.73
CA ARG A 167 -19.13 16.98 30.27
C ARG A 167 -19.05 15.52 29.82
N SER A 168 -17.91 15.08 29.28
CA SER A 168 -17.77 13.73 28.73
C SER A 168 -16.44 13.11 29.18
N ILE A 169 -15.54 12.79 28.25
CA ILE A 169 -14.25 12.16 28.58
C ILE A 169 -13.23 13.25 28.93
N PRO A 170 -12.58 13.19 30.10
CA PRO A 170 -11.60 14.19 30.51
C PRO A 170 -10.40 14.22 29.55
N ILE A 171 -9.93 15.43 29.25
CA ILE A 171 -8.69 15.69 28.53
C ILE A 171 -7.54 15.33 29.49
N THR A 172 -6.71 14.36 29.11
CA THR A 172 -5.55 13.92 29.91
C THR A 172 -4.25 14.49 29.38
N SER A 173 -4.21 14.92 28.12
CA SER A 173 -3.03 15.52 27.51
C SER A 173 -3.39 16.44 26.34
N LEU A 174 -2.50 17.39 26.06
CA LEU A 174 -2.56 18.28 24.90
C LEU A 174 -1.28 18.10 24.08
N SER A 175 -1.41 18.05 22.75
CA SER A 175 -0.24 18.03 21.86
C SER A 175 0.45 19.40 21.85
N LYS A 176 1.68 19.45 21.32
CA LYS A 176 2.43 20.71 21.20
C LYS A 176 1.69 21.71 20.32
N ASP A 177 1.27 21.27 19.13
CA ASP A 177 0.50 22.11 18.19
C ASP A 177 -0.80 22.65 18.81
N THR A 178 -1.49 21.85 19.63
CA THR A 178 -2.69 22.32 20.36
C THR A 178 -2.33 23.41 21.35
N VAL A 179 -1.23 23.25 22.09
CA VAL A 179 -0.75 24.25 23.05
C VAL A 179 -0.38 25.55 22.34
N ASP A 180 0.38 25.48 21.25
CA ASP A 180 0.82 26.66 20.51
C ASP A 180 -0.37 27.47 19.99
N LYS A 181 -1.38 26.79 19.42
CA LYS A 181 -2.62 27.44 18.97
C LYS A 181 -3.40 28.09 20.12
N ILE A 182 -3.48 27.43 21.28
CA ILE A 182 -4.18 28.01 22.43
C ILE A 182 -3.44 29.24 22.94
N LYS A 183 -2.11 29.18 23.03
CA LYS A 183 -1.27 30.32 23.43
C LYS A 183 -1.48 31.50 22.48
N GLU A 184 -1.52 31.26 21.18
CA GLU A 184 -1.82 32.29 20.17
C GLU A 184 -3.20 32.92 20.39
N ILE A 185 -4.24 32.11 20.59
CA ILE A 185 -5.61 32.60 20.86
C ILE A 185 -5.66 33.41 22.17
N MET A 186 -4.99 32.95 23.23
CA MET A 186 -4.97 33.64 24.51
C MET A 186 -4.23 34.98 24.42
N LYS A 187 -3.15 35.06 23.63
CA LYS A 187 -2.42 36.32 23.37
C LYS A 187 -3.27 37.32 22.59
N ASN A 188 -4.05 36.85 21.60
CA ASN A 188 -4.87 37.72 20.75
C ASN A 188 -6.16 38.24 21.42
N ASN A 189 -6.57 37.65 22.55
CA ASN A 189 -7.74 38.08 23.32
C ASN A 189 -7.41 39.02 24.50
N ASN A 190 -6.13 39.39 24.67
CA ASN A 190 -5.64 40.40 25.61
C ASN A 190 -5.38 41.71 24.89
#